data_AF-A0A3T0D4E3-F1
#
_entry.id   AF-A0A3T0D4E3-F1
#
_cell.length_a   1.000
_cell.length_b   1.000
_cell.length_c   1.000
_cell.angle_alpha   90.00
_cell.angle_beta   90.00
_cell.angle_gamma   90.00
#
_symmetry.space_group_name_H-M   'P 1'
#
loop_
_entity.id
_entity.type
_entity.pdbx_description
1 polymer ?
#
loop_
_entity_poly.entity_id
_entity_poly.type
_entity_poly.pdbx_seq_one_letter_code
_entity_poly.pdbx_strand_id
1 'polypeptide(L)'
;MVFKVYNKCLGREITAGHFNSKTKIFYKAVSTHSKLLVLNAYGIEKCVVEELKERGCKLIQIEEINMGNMYEIDFDKFIEKAILRTFGNSTEQYYLPLKYFTKAEKAS
;
A
#
# COMPACT_ATOMS: atom_id res chain seq x y z
N MET A 1 10.03 8.73 -6.97
CA MET A 1 11.27 7.91 -6.97
C MET A 1 10.93 6.50 -6.55
N VAL A 2 11.71 5.50 -6.96
CA VAL A 2 11.55 4.12 -6.47
C VAL A 2 11.70 4.15 -4.95
N PHE A 3 10.72 3.57 -4.26
CA PHE A 3 10.65 3.53 -2.81
C PHE A 3 11.11 2.16 -2.34
N LYS A 4 12.30 2.13 -1.72
CA LYS A 4 12.89 0.93 -1.13
C LYS A 4 12.89 1.05 0.38
N VAL A 5 12.62 -0.05 1.05
CA VAL A 5 12.59 -0.14 2.51
C VAL A 5 13.33 -1.40 2.94
N TYR A 6 14.13 -1.33 4.00
CA TYR A 6 14.76 -2.50 4.57
C TYR A 6 13.74 -3.30 5.39
N ASN A 7 13.47 -4.54 4.99
CA ASN A 7 12.59 -5.43 5.72
C ASN A 7 13.42 -6.31 6.66
N LYS A 8 13.36 -6.01 7.97
CA LYS A 8 14.11 -6.74 9.00
C LYS A 8 13.76 -8.23 9.06
N CYS A 9 12.49 -8.59 8.84
CA CYS A 9 12.06 -9.99 8.85
C CYS A 9 12.65 -10.78 7.68
N LEU A 10 12.87 -10.14 6.53
CA LEU A 10 13.48 -10.77 5.35
C LEU A 10 15.00 -10.58 5.28
N GLY A 11 15.58 -9.74 6.14
CA GLY A 11 17.01 -9.41 6.14
C GLY A 11 17.50 -8.67 4.90
N ARG A 12 16.61 -8.05 4.12
CA ARG A 12 16.95 -7.42 2.82
C ARG A 12 16.10 -6.20 2.51
N GLU A 13 16.58 -5.37 1.58
CA GLU A 13 15.78 -4.31 0.98
C GLU A 13 14.70 -4.88 0.05
N ILE A 14 13.52 -4.25 0.08
CA ILE A 14 12.42 -4.54 -0.82
C ILE A 14 12.01 -3.28 -1.58
N THR A 15 11.64 -3.44 -2.85
CA THR A 15 10.98 -2.38 -3.61
C THR A 15 9.50 -2.37 -3.24
N ALA A 16 9.06 -1.34 -2.53
CA ALA A 16 7.71 -1.23 -2.02
C ALA A 16 6.75 -0.52 -2.99
N GLY A 17 7.29 0.32 -3.88
CA GLY A 17 6.52 1.10 -4.84
C GLY A 17 7.27 2.35 -5.27
N HIS A 18 6.54 3.45 -5.46
CA HIS A 18 7.10 4.76 -5.77
C HIS A 18 6.59 5.79 -4.75
N PHE A 19 7.48 6.68 -4.30
CA PHE A 19 7.10 7.80 -3.44
C PHE A 19 7.50 9.12 -4.09
N ASN A 20 6.58 10.08 -4.11
CA ASN A 20 6.85 11.44 -4.55
C ASN A 20 7.06 12.34 -3.32
N SER A 21 8.30 12.77 -3.11
CA SER A 21 8.66 13.59 -1.94
C SER A 21 8.07 15.00 -1.96
N LYS A 22 7.71 15.53 -3.14
CA LYS A 22 7.10 16.86 -3.29
C LYS A 22 5.61 16.82 -2.96
N THR A 23 4.87 15.88 -3.57
CA THR A 23 3.42 15.76 -3.35
C THR A 23 3.06 14.91 -2.14
N LYS A 24 4.03 14.18 -1.58
CA LYS A 24 3.86 13.24 -0.47
C LYS A 24 2.88 12.10 -0.78
N ILE A 25 2.86 11.65 -2.03
CA ILE A 25 2.00 10.57 -2.50
C ILE A 25 2.84 9.29 -2.64
N PHE A 26 2.33 8.20 -2.09
CA PHE A 26 2.85 6.85 -2.31
C PHE A 26 1.99 6.12 -3.35
N TYR A 27 2.65 5.47 -4.30
CA TYR A 27 2.03 4.67 -5.34
C TYR A 27 2.56 3.23 -5.29
N LYS A 28 1.66 2.25 -5.34
CA LYS A 28 1.96 0.82 -5.40
C LYS A 28 1.17 0.15 -6.53
N ALA A 29 1.87 -0.57 -7.40
CA ALA A 29 1.24 -1.44 -8.39
C ALA A 29 1.12 -2.86 -7.82
N VAL A 30 -0.06 -3.47 -7.92
CA VAL A 30 -0.35 -4.81 -7.40
C VAL A 30 -1.08 -5.66 -8.45
N SER A 31 -0.79 -6.95 -8.47
CA SER A 31 -1.58 -7.91 -9.25
C SER A 31 -2.86 -8.27 -8.48
N THR A 32 -3.93 -8.61 -9.20
CA THR A 32 -5.16 -9.16 -8.61
C THR A 32 -4.88 -10.40 -7.76
N HIS A 33 -3.86 -11.20 -8.09
CA HIS A 33 -3.47 -12.39 -7.30
C HIS A 33 -2.93 -12.05 -5.91
N SER A 34 -2.48 -10.82 -5.68
CA SER A 34 -2.00 -10.36 -4.37
C SER A 34 -3.14 -9.90 -3.45
N LYS A 35 -4.39 -9.94 -3.93
CA LYS A 35 -5.57 -9.54 -3.16
C LYS A 35 -5.89 -10.58 -2.10
N LEU A 36 -6.01 -10.13 -0.85
CA LEU A 36 -6.54 -10.95 0.22
C LEU A 36 -8.05 -11.07 0.06
N LEU A 37 -8.51 -12.17 -0.51
CA LEU A 37 -9.91 -12.37 -0.92
C LEU A 37 -10.91 -12.19 0.21
N VAL A 38 -10.63 -12.76 1.38
CA VAL A 38 -11.55 -12.71 2.55
C VAL A 38 -11.81 -11.29 3.05
N LEU A 39 -10.89 -10.36 2.84
CA LEU A 39 -11.06 -8.94 3.21
C LEU A 39 -11.29 -8.03 2.00
N ASN A 40 -11.23 -8.56 0.78
CA ASN A 40 -11.17 -7.78 -0.46
C ASN A 40 -10.21 -6.59 -0.32
N ALA A 41 -8.95 -6.87 0.02
CA ALA A 41 -7.96 -5.88 0.43
C ALA A 41 -6.58 -6.18 -0.18
N TYR A 42 -5.76 -5.14 -0.31
CA TYR A 42 -4.32 -5.26 -0.57
C TYR A 42 -3.52 -4.92 0.68
N GLY A 43 -2.43 -5.66 0.88
CA GLY A 43 -1.51 -5.46 1.99
C GLY A 43 -0.42 -4.45 1.66
N ILE A 44 -0.10 -3.61 2.65
CA ILE A 44 1.13 -2.81 2.66
C ILE A 44 1.94 -3.23 3.88
N GLU A 45 3.17 -3.67 3.65
CA GLU A 45 4.06 -4.16 4.69
C GLU A 45 4.25 -3.11 5.80
N LYS A 46 4.28 -3.55 7.06
CA LYS A 46 4.39 -2.63 8.19
C LYS A 46 5.59 -1.70 8.09
N CYS A 47 6.77 -2.22 7.73
CA CYS A 47 7.97 -1.40 7.57
C CYS A 47 7.80 -0.31 6.50
N VAL A 48 7.02 -0.59 5.45
CA VAL A 48 6.70 0.38 4.40
C VAL A 48 5.80 1.47 4.95
N VAL A 49 4.77 1.11 5.71
CA VAL A 49 3.85 2.07 6.34
C VAL A 49 4.57 2.96 7.36
N GLU A 50 5.46 2.38 8.17
CA GLU A 50 6.29 3.12 9.14
C GLU A 50 7.18 4.15 8.44
N GLU A 51 7.90 3.75 7.38
CA GLU A 51 8.75 4.66 6.60
C GLU A 51 7.92 5.75 5.89
N LEU A 52 6.73 5.42 5.38
CA LEU A 52 5.82 6.40 4.78
C LEU A 52 5.35 7.44 5.79
N LYS A 53 5.07 7.01 7.03
CA LYS A 53 4.68 7.90 8.13
C LYS A 53 5.81 8.87 8.46
N GLU A 54 7.03 8.39 8.61
CA GLU A 54 8.21 9.22 8.89
C GLU A 54 8.46 10.26 7.78
N ARG A 55 8.18 9.89 6.53
CA ARG A 55 8.32 10.79 5.37
C ARG A 55 7.16 11.78 5.20
N GLY A 56 6.13 11.70 6.04
CA GLY A 56 4.94 12.54 6.00
C GLY A 56 4.08 12.28 4.78
N CYS A 57 3.87 11.00 4.44
CA CYS A 57 2.96 10.58 3.38
C CYS A 57 1.54 11.12 3.64
N LYS A 58 0.90 11.63 2.59
CA LYS A 58 -0.45 12.22 2.64
C LYS A 58 -1.50 11.34 1.96
N LEU A 59 -1.13 10.66 0.88
CA LEU A 59 -2.04 9.87 0.06
C LEU A 59 -1.39 8.55 -0.35
N ILE A 60 -2.16 7.48 -0.33
CA ILE A 60 -1.80 6.17 -0.88
C ILE A 60 -2.61 5.93 -2.15
N GLN A 61 -1.94 5.55 -3.23
CA GLN A 61 -2.52 5.12 -4.49
C GLN A 61 -2.13 3.67 -4.76
N ILE A 62 -3.11 2.81 -5.06
CA ILE A 62 -2.91 1.39 -5.38
C ILE A 62 -3.51 1.07 -6.75
N GLU A 63 -2.67 0.68 -7.71
CA GLU A 63 -3.12 0.27 -9.04
C GLU A 63 -3.23 -1.25 -9.11
N GLU A 64 -4.44 -1.74 -9.39
CA GLU A 64 -4.67 -3.13 -9.75
C GLU A 64 -4.39 -3.32 -11.25
N ILE A 65 -3.15 -3.67 -11.58
CA ILE A 65 -2.63 -3.65 -12.96
C ILE A 65 -3.42 -4.53 -13.93
N ASN A 66 -3.99 -5.64 -13.45
CA ASN A 66 -4.72 -6.59 -14.30
C ASN A 66 -6.10 -6.06 -14.71
N MET A 67 -6.68 -5.16 -13.92
CA MET A 67 -8.02 -4.61 -14.15
C MET A 67 -8.00 -3.12 -14.50
N GLY A 68 -6.85 -2.45 -14.37
CA GLY A 68 -6.71 -1.01 -14.57
C GLY A 68 -7.43 -0.17 -13.51
N ASN A 69 -7.82 -0.76 -12.37
CA ASN A 69 -8.48 -0.02 -11.29
C ASN A 69 -7.43 0.79 -10.50
N MET A 70 -7.75 2.05 -10.20
CA MET A 70 -6.96 2.91 -9.33
C MET A 70 -7.74 3.15 -8.03
N TYR A 71 -7.08 2.92 -6.89
CA TYR A 71 -7.67 3.12 -5.56
C TYR A 71 -6.86 4.14 -4.78
N GLU A 72 -7.53 5.09 -4.16
CA GLU A 72 -6.91 6.18 -3.42
C GLU A 72 -7.47 6.29 -2.01
N ILE A 73 -6.60 6.66 -1.06
CA ILE A 73 -7.01 6.98 0.31
C ILE A 73 -6.01 7.91 0.98
N ASP A 74 -6.51 8.80 1.82
CA ASP A 74 -5.67 9.58 2.74
C ASP A 74 -4.88 8.66 3.66
N PHE A 75 -3.60 8.98 3.87
CA PHE A 75 -2.71 8.18 4.68
C PHE A 75 -3.23 8.06 6.12
N ASP A 76 -3.70 9.15 6.72
CA ASP A 76 -4.22 9.14 8.10
C ASP A 76 -5.47 8.25 8.24
N LYS A 77 -6.37 8.31 7.26
CA LYS A 77 -7.56 7.45 7.20
C LYS A 77 -7.18 5.98 7.02
N PHE A 78 -6.13 5.70 6.25
CA PHE A 78 -5.59 4.35 6.13
C PHE A 78 -5.06 3.85 7.48
N ILE A 79 -4.25 4.63 8.18
CA ILE A 79 -3.72 4.25 9.51
C ILE A 79 -4.83 4.02 10.54
N GLU A 80 -5.86 4.88 10.54
CA GLU A 80 -7.00 4.75 11.47
C GLU A 80 -7.78 3.45 11.26
N LYS A 81 -7.99 3.05 10.00
CA LYS A 81 -8.94 1.98 9.65
C LYS A 81 -8.28 0.64 9.31
N ALA A 82 -7.01 0.63 8.93
CA ALA A 82 -6.32 -0.57 8.52
C ALA A 82 -6.09 -1.50 9.72
N ILE A 83 -6.18 -2.80 9.48
CA ILE A 83 -5.86 -3.82 10.48
C ILE A 83 -4.45 -4.35 10.24
N LEU A 84 -3.69 -4.52 11.32
CA LEU A 84 -2.37 -5.12 11.29
C LEU A 84 -2.49 -6.64 11.47
N ARG A 85 -2.08 -7.40 10.45
CA ARG A 85 -2.15 -8.87 10.43
C ARG A 85 -1.01 -9.47 9.63
N THR A 86 -0.71 -10.71 9.94
CA THR A 86 0.20 -11.57 9.19
C THR A 86 -0.60 -12.74 8.64
N PHE A 87 -0.54 -12.99 7.33
CA PHE A 87 -1.23 -14.11 6.69
C PHE A 87 -0.23 -15.01 5.97
N GLY A 88 -0.35 -16.33 6.15
CA GLY A 88 0.56 -17.32 5.55
C GLY A 88 2.03 -17.04 5.89
N ASN A 89 2.91 -17.22 4.91
CA ASN A 89 4.35 -16.98 5.05
C ASN A 89 4.76 -15.52 4.73
N SER A 90 3.84 -14.56 4.90
CA SER A 90 4.15 -13.14 4.66
C SER A 90 4.72 -12.45 5.90
N THR A 91 5.30 -11.26 5.72
CA THR A 91 5.64 -10.38 6.85
C THR A 91 4.39 -9.65 7.34
N GLU A 92 4.48 -9.01 8.51
CA GLU A 92 3.37 -8.21 9.06
C GLU A 92 2.95 -7.09 8.08
N GLN A 93 1.65 -6.97 7.81
CA GLN A 93 1.10 -5.98 6.86
C GLN A 93 -0.16 -5.31 7.40
N TYR A 94 -0.37 -4.08 6.95
CA TYR A 94 -1.62 -3.37 7.08
C TYR A 94 -2.54 -3.74 5.92
N TYR A 95 -3.76 -4.17 6.26
CA TYR A 95 -4.82 -4.46 5.30
C TYR A 95 -5.98 -3.51 5.54
N LEU A 96 -6.50 -2.94 4.46
CA LEU A 96 -7.74 -2.16 4.48
C LEU A 96 -8.65 -2.62 3.33
N PRO A 97 -9.90 -3.03 3.61
CA PRO A 97 -10.86 -3.39 2.57
C PRO A 97 -11.04 -2.27 1.54
N LEU A 98 -11.10 -2.64 0.26
CA LEU A 98 -11.19 -1.69 -0.86
C LEU A 98 -12.42 -0.77 -0.80
N LYS A 99 -13.48 -1.16 -0.08
CA LYS A 99 -14.67 -0.31 0.14
C LYS A 99 -14.38 1.01 0.86
N TYR A 100 -13.23 1.14 1.53
CA TYR A 100 -12.83 2.37 2.22
C TYR A 100 -12.03 3.33 1.34
N PHE A 101 -11.60 2.87 0.16
CA PHE A 101 -10.87 3.66 -0.83
C PHE A 101 -11.83 4.35 -1.78
N THR A 102 -11.40 5.49 -2.29
CA THR A 102 -12.04 6.13 -3.44
C THR A 102 -11.51 5.47 -4.70
N LYS A 103 -12.41 4.99 -5.57
CA LYS A 103 -12.01 4.51 -6.90
C LYS A 103 -11.74 5.74 -7.78
N ALA A 104 -10.51 5.91 -8.23
CA ALA A 104 -10.15 6.95 -9.18
C ALA A 104 -10.32 6.41 -10.61
N GLU A 105 -10.82 7.26 -11.50
CA GLU A 105 -10.84 6.97 -12.93
C GLU A 105 -9.44 7.22 -13.51
N LYS A 106 -8.98 6.31 -14.37
CA LYS A 106 -7.75 6.54 -15.11
C LYS A 106 -8.05 7.64 -16.13
N ALA A 107 -7.45 8.82 -15.95
CA ALA A 107 -7.56 9.90 -16.94
C ALA A 107 -7.14 9.32 -18.30
N SER A 108 -8.10 9.23 -19.22
CA SER A 108 -7.90 8.74 -20.58
C SER A 108 -7.15 9.77 -21.42
#